data_AF-A0A945ATL7-F1
#
_entry.id   AF-A0A945ATL7-F1
#
_cell.length_a   1.000
_cell.length_b   1.000
_cell.length_c   1.000
_cell.angle_alpha   90.00
_cell.angle_beta   90.00
_cell.angle_gamma   90.00
#
_symmetry.space_group_name_H-M   'P 1'
#
loop_
_entity.id
_entity.type
_entity.pdbx_description
1 polymer ?
#
loop_
_entity_poly.entity_id
_entity_poly.type
_entity_poly.pdbx_seq_one_letter_code
_entity_poly.pdbx_strand_id
1 'polypeptide(L)'
;MVPDEPSTLRHFDETIARLDSLAVPYRLDPVLEPIGFGFAASLGRYLEIRKRYPESEIMMGVGNLTELTDVDSAGVNTLLLGFCQETGIRSVLTTEVIHWAQSSVRECDLARRLVYHAVVNKTLPKHVEPRLVTLRSGKQQVHGDEAIEQLASAIRDPNFRVFAERGEVHLVGKNLHLSARDPFQLFYQLAEHGRSDVDANHAFYLGYEMAKAMTALTLEKDYRQDQSLDWGYLTEPEIGCAPSVAAARVVDQK
;
A
#
# COMPACT_ATOMS: atom_id res chain seq x y z
N MET A 1 16.73 -20.81 18.19
CA MET A 1 17.71 -21.77 17.64
C MET A 1 17.37 -21.98 16.18
N VAL A 2 18.40 -22.07 15.36
CA VAL A 2 18.31 -22.40 13.93
C VAL A 2 19.04 -23.71 13.69
N PRO A 3 18.70 -24.48 12.63
CA PRO A 3 19.52 -25.62 12.22
C PRO A 3 20.93 -25.19 11.84
N ASP A 4 21.91 -26.07 12.05
CA ASP A 4 23.29 -25.85 11.61
C ASP A 4 23.38 -25.83 10.07
N GLU A 5 22.54 -26.63 9.40
CA GLU A 5 22.37 -26.65 7.94
C GLU A 5 20.93 -26.19 7.61
N PRO A 6 20.72 -25.01 7.01
CA PRO A 6 19.38 -24.43 6.80
C PRO A 6 18.40 -25.32 6.02
N SER A 7 18.92 -26.15 5.11
CA SER A 7 18.12 -27.03 4.26
C SER A 7 17.68 -28.31 4.97
N THR A 8 18.20 -28.61 6.17
CA THR A 8 17.93 -29.85 6.90
C THR A 8 17.48 -29.59 8.34
N LEU A 9 16.86 -30.60 8.96
CA LEU A 9 16.58 -30.62 10.40
C LEU A 9 17.55 -31.54 11.15
N ARG A 10 18.73 -31.79 10.56
CA ARG A 10 19.73 -32.68 11.13
C ARG A 10 20.24 -32.08 12.44
N HIS A 11 20.38 -32.91 13.47
CA HIS A 11 20.80 -32.51 14.84
C HIS A 11 19.86 -31.50 15.55
N PHE A 12 18.73 -31.13 14.94
CA PHE A 12 17.79 -30.18 15.53
C PHE A 12 17.16 -30.75 16.81
N ASP A 13 16.71 -32.00 16.76
CA ASP A 13 16.10 -32.71 17.89
C ASP A 13 17.09 -32.90 19.06
N GLU A 14 18.36 -33.21 18.75
CA GLU A 14 19.44 -33.34 19.73
C GLU A 14 19.72 -32.01 20.46
N THR A 15 19.68 -30.91 19.71
CA THR A 15 19.88 -29.57 20.27
C THR A 15 18.71 -29.14 21.14
N ILE A 16 17.48 -29.46 20.73
CA ILE A 16 16.26 -29.24 21.53
C ILE A 16 16.38 -29.98 22.87
N ALA A 17 16.64 -31.29 22.84
CA ALA A 17 16.77 -32.11 24.04
C ALA A 17 17.86 -31.60 24.99
N ARG A 18 18.99 -31.13 24.43
CA ARG A 18 20.06 -30.51 25.21
C ARG A 18 19.59 -29.21 25.88
N LEU A 19 18.93 -28.31 25.15
CA LEU A 19 18.44 -27.05 25.71
C LEU A 19 17.36 -27.28 26.78
N ASP A 20 16.49 -28.27 26.59
CA ASP A 20 15.49 -28.69 27.58
C ASP A 20 16.16 -29.18 28.87
N SER A 21 17.16 -30.05 28.77
CA SER A 21 17.91 -30.53 29.95
C SER A 21 18.63 -29.42 30.72
N LEU A 22 18.97 -28.33 30.03
CA LEU A 22 19.62 -27.15 30.60
C LEU A 22 18.60 -26.09 31.06
N ALA A 23 17.30 -26.33 30.87
CA ALA A 23 16.22 -25.39 31.16
C ALA A 23 16.43 -24.00 30.52
N VAL A 24 17.02 -23.95 29.32
CA VAL A 24 17.23 -22.70 28.58
C VAL A 24 16.00 -22.41 27.72
N PRO A 25 15.35 -21.25 27.84
CA PRO A 25 14.26 -20.88 26.94
C PRO A 25 14.75 -20.67 25.50
N TYR A 26 14.02 -21.21 24.52
CA TYR A 26 14.33 -21.04 23.10
C TYR A 26 13.06 -20.89 22.25
N ARG A 27 13.27 -20.45 21.01
CA ARG A 27 12.28 -20.54 19.93
C ARG A 27 12.87 -21.33 18.78
N LEU A 28 12.07 -22.16 18.12
CA LEU A 28 12.47 -22.91 16.94
C LEU A 28 12.34 -22.01 15.70
N ASP A 29 13.37 -21.95 14.88
CA ASP A 29 13.33 -21.28 13.58
C ASP A 29 14.00 -22.20 12.54
N PRO A 30 13.23 -22.98 11.75
CA PRO A 30 13.75 -23.87 10.72
C PRO A 30 14.23 -23.13 9.46
N VAL A 31 14.36 -21.79 9.53
CA VAL A 31 14.87 -20.87 8.51
C VAL A 31 14.04 -20.87 7.24
N LEU A 32 13.36 -19.75 6.98
CA LEU A 32 12.66 -19.51 5.72
C LEU A 32 13.69 -19.20 4.62
N GLU A 33 13.67 -19.93 3.51
CA GLU A 33 14.66 -19.76 2.44
C GLU A 33 14.15 -18.89 1.28
N PRO A 34 15.02 -18.15 0.57
CA PRO A 34 14.63 -17.33 -0.58
C PRO A 34 14.03 -18.16 -1.73
N ILE A 35 13.28 -17.48 -2.61
CA ILE A 35 12.81 -18.07 -3.87
C ILE A 35 14.02 -18.49 -4.71
N GLY A 36 13.99 -19.71 -5.24
CA GLY A 36 15.10 -20.32 -5.98
C GLY A 36 16.12 -21.09 -5.12
N PHE A 37 16.07 -20.94 -3.79
CA PHE A 37 17.01 -21.60 -2.87
C PHE A 37 16.37 -22.67 -1.98
N GLY A 38 15.06 -22.89 -2.09
CA GLY A 38 14.35 -23.89 -1.27
C GLY A 38 13.11 -23.36 -0.54
N PHE A 39 12.62 -22.15 -0.87
CA PHE A 39 11.43 -21.54 -0.26
C PHE A 39 10.27 -22.52 0.03
N ALA A 40 9.81 -23.29 -0.97
CA ALA A 40 8.72 -24.23 -0.78
C ALA A 40 9.05 -25.34 0.23
N ALA A 41 10.27 -25.90 0.17
CA ALA A 41 10.73 -26.89 1.12
C ALA A 41 10.84 -26.30 2.53
N SER A 42 11.25 -25.04 2.66
CA SER A 42 11.36 -24.34 3.94
C SER A 42 10.00 -24.17 4.63
N LEU A 43 8.94 -23.83 3.90
CA LEU A 43 7.57 -23.83 4.45
C LEU A 43 7.16 -25.23 4.92
N GLY A 44 7.54 -26.27 4.17
CA GLY A 44 7.35 -27.67 4.58
C GLY A 44 8.03 -28.00 5.91
N ARG A 45 9.24 -27.47 6.15
CA ARG A 45 9.94 -27.64 7.44
C ARG A 45 9.20 -27.00 8.60
N TYR A 46 8.62 -25.80 8.41
CA TYR A 46 7.77 -25.18 9.43
C TYR A 46 6.57 -26.04 9.80
N LEU A 47 5.89 -26.63 8.81
CA LEU A 47 4.77 -27.54 9.05
C LEU A 47 5.21 -28.81 9.81
N GLU A 48 6.36 -29.38 9.42
CA GLU A 48 6.91 -30.57 10.08
C GLU A 48 7.30 -30.27 11.55
N ILE A 49 7.97 -29.14 11.80
CA ILE A 49 8.33 -28.73 13.17
C ILE A 49 7.09 -28.53 14.02
N ARG A 50 6.05 -27.85 13.52
CA ARG A 50 4.80 -27.69 14.29
C ARG A 50 4.13 -29.04 14.60
N LYS A 51 4.19 -30.02 13.69
CA LYS A 51 3.65 -31.38 13.96
C LYS A 51 4.46 -32.11 15.03
N ARG A 52 5.79 -32.04 14.97
CA ARG A 52 6.70 -32.71 15.93
C ARG A 52 6.66 -32.07 17.31
N TYR A 53 6.51 -30.75 17.34
CA TYR A 53 6.60 -29.93 18.54
C TYR A 53 5.36 -29.01 18.68
N PRO A 54 4.17 -29.56 18.99
CA PRO A 54 2.92 -28.81 18.98
C PRO A 54 2.88 -27.62 19.93
N GLU A 55 3.53 -27.74 21.09
CA GLU A 55 3.51 -26.72 22.16
C GLU A 55 4.74 -25.79 22.13
N SER A 56 5.73 -26.07 21.28
CA SER A 56 6.95 -25.26 21.24
C SER A 56 6.71 -23.89 20.61
N GLU A 57 7.40 -22.89 21.14
CA GLU A 57 7.45 -21.55 20.55
C GLU A 57 8.27 -21.60 19.26
N ILE A 58 7.68 -21.10 18.18
CA ILE A 58 8.29 -21.03 16.85
C ILE A 58 8.41 -19.56 16.46
N MET A 59 9.52 -19.23 15.79
CA MET A 59 9.76 -17.94 15.18
C MET A 59 9.94 -18.10 13.67
N MET A 60 9.46 -17.13 12.89
CA MET A 60 9.74 -17.04 11.46
C MET A 60 10.42 -15.72 11.11
N GLY A 61 11.61 -15.80 10.51
CA GLY A 61 12.25 -14.68 9.83
C GLY A 61 11.67 -14.47 8.43
N VAL A 62 11.01 -13.34 8.19
CA VAL A 62 10.37 -13.04 6.88
C VAL A 62 11.29 -12.27 5.92
N GLY A 63 12.39 -11.69 6.43
CA GLY A 63 13.34 -10.88 5.67
C GLY A 63 13.91 -11.55 4.43
N ASN A 64 14.17 -12.85 4.47
CA ASN A 64 14.68 -13.61 3.32
C ASN A 64 13.75 -13.60 2.10
N LEU A 65 12.47 -13.28 2.29
CA LEU A 65 11.49 -13.16 1.21
C LEU A 65 11.18 -11.71 0.89
N THR A 66 10.92 -10.89 1.91
CA THR A 66 10.58 -9.48 1.71
C THR A 66 11.74 -8.66 1.16
N GLU A 67 12.99 -9.05 1.46
CA GLU A 67 14.19 -8.31 1.05
C GLU A 67 14.83 -8.83 -0.25
N LEU A 68 14.57 -10.09 -0.61
CA LEU A 68 15.22 -10.76 -1.75
C LEU A 68 14.23 -11.12 -2.87
N THR A 69 13.10 -10.43 -2.92
CA THR A 69 12.09 -10.56 -3.99
C THR A 69 11.70 -9.17 -4.47
N ASP A 70 11.75 -8.94 -5.79
CA ASP A 70 11.34 -7.67 -6.42
C ASP A 70 9.81 -7.55 -6.46
N VAL A 71 9.20 -7.28 -5.30
CA VAL A 71 7.75 -7.10 -5.10
C VAL A 71 7.48 -6.27 -3.85
N ASP A 72 6.33 -5.60 -3.77
CA ASP A 72 5.91 -4.88 -2.56
C ASP A 72 5.80 -5.84 -1.36
N SER A 73 6.50 -5.49 -0.26
CA SER A 73 6.63 -6.35 0.92
C SER A 73 5.30 -6.60 1.62
N ALA A 74 4.33 -5.68 1.54
CA ALA A 74 3.05 -5.78 2.24
C ALA A 74 2.26 -7.05 1.85
N GLY A 75 2.27 -7.41 0.56
CA GLY A 75 1.62 -8.61 0.05
C GLY A 75 2.31 -9.89 0.52
N VAL A 76 3.64 -9.91 0.46
CA VAL A 76 4.48 -11.03 0.92
C VAL A 76 4.31 -11.25 2.42
N ASN A 77 4.40 -10.18 3.21
CA ASN A 77 4.16 -10.18 4.64
C ASN A 77 2.77 -10.74 4.98
N THR A 78 1.73 -10.29 4.27
CA THR A 78 0.36 -10.78 4.52
C THR A 78 0.24 -12.29 4.32
N LEU A 79 0.85 -12.84 3.27
CA LEU A 79 0.83 -14.30 3.02
C LEU A 79 1.63 -15.07 4.07
N LEU A 80 2.84 -14.61 4.42
CA LEU A 80 3.69 -15.26 5.43
C LEU A 80 3.06 -15.20 6.82
N LEU A 81 2.43 -14.08 7.19
CA LEU A 81 1.70 -13.96 8.45
C LEU A 81 0.42 -14.81 8.44
N GLY A 82 -0.23 -14.99 7.30
CA GLY A 82 -1.34 -15.94 7.15
C GLY A 82 -0.89 -17.37 7.46
N PHE A 83 0.22 -17.79 6.87
CA PHE A 83 0.85 -19.07 7.18
C PHE A 83 1.22 -19.18 8.67
N CYS A 84 1.82 -18.14 9.25
CA CYS A 84 2.15 -18.11 10.68
C CYS A 84 0.90 -18.28 11.55
N GLN A 85 -0.18 -17.57 11.21
CA GLN A 85 -1.42 -17.60 11.97
C GLN A 85 -2.11 -18.96 11.90
N GLU A 86 -2.10 -19.63 10.75
CA GLU A 86 -2.65 -20.98 10.58
C GLU A 86 -1.81 -22.06 11.29
N THR A 87 -0.49 -21.88 11.34
CA THR A 87 0.45 -22.82 11.96
C THR A 87 0.78 -22.50 13.43
N GLY A 88 0.16 -21.46 13.99
CA GLY A 88 0.37 -21.06 15.38
C GLY A 88 1.78 -20.50 15.67
N ILE A 89 2.47 -19.96 14.67
CA ILE A 89 3.73 -19.23 14.84
C ILE A 89 3.40 -17.82 15.32
N ARG A 90 3.85 -17.46 16.52
CA ARG A 90 3.49 -16.20 17.19
C ARG A 90 4.62 -15.19 17.26
N SER A 91 5.81 -15.56 16.79
CA SER A 91 6.98 -14.69 16.73
C SER A 91 7.41 -14.51 15.28
N VAL A 92 7.42 -13.27 14.80
CA VAL A 92 7.89 -12.91 13.46
C VAL A 92 9.09 -11.98 13.61
N LEU A 93 10.18 -12.30 12.93
CA LEU A 93 11.37 -11.47 12.84
C LEU A 93 11.36 -10.77 11.47
N THR A 94 11.37 -9.44 11.49
CA THR A 94 11.44 -8.58 10.30
C THR A 94 12.44 -7.45 10.53
N THR A 95 12.91 -6.86 9.44
CA THR A 95 13.76 -5.66 9.44
C THR A 95 13.11 -4.55 8.58
N GLU A 96 13.66 -3.33 8.63
CA GLU A 96 13.24 -2.17 7.82
C GLU A 96 14.47 -1.51 7.16
N VAL A 97 15.41 -2.32 6.66
CA VAL A 97 16.74 -1.82 6.21
C VAL A 97 16.77 -1.44 4.74
N ILE A 98 15.95 -2.08 3.91
CA ILE A 98 15.92 -1.88 2.45
C ILE A 98 14.73 -1.03 2.03
N HIS A 99 14.87 -0.33 0.89
CA HIS A 99 13.90 0.68 0.47
C HIS A 99 12.46 0.18 0.34
N TRP A 100 12.22 -0.97 -0.30
CA TRP A 100 10.86 -1.49 -0.51
C TRP A 100 10.28 -2.26 0.68
N ALA A 101 11.08 -2.53 1.73
CA ALA A 101 10.61 -3.14 2.98
C ALA A 101 10.78 -2.20 4.19
N GLN A 102 10.98 -0.90 3.96
CA GLN A 102 11.17 0.10 5.03
C GLN A 102 9.96 0.29 5.95
N SER A 103 8.79 -0.25 5.57
CA SER A 103 7.56 -0.23 6.36
C SER A 103 7.15 -1.61 6.87
N SER A 104 8.05 -2.60 6.83
CA SER A 104 7.71 -4.00 7.11
C SER A 104 7.12 -4.23 8.51
N VAL A 105 7.53 -3.46 9.53
CA VAL A 105 6.93 -3.58 10.88
C VAL A 105 5.48 -3.10 10.86
N ARG A 106 5.21 -1.96 10.21
CA ARG A 106 3.85 -1.42 10.07
C ARG A 106 2.96 -2.34 9.24
N GLU A 107 3.50 -2.91 8.17
CA GLU A 107 2.81 -3.91 7.34
C GLU A 107 2.46 -5.15 8.15
N CYS A 108 3.41 -5.70 8.90
CA CYS A 108 3.19 -6.85 9.78
C CYS A 108 2.14 -6.56 10.86
N ASP A 109 2.10 -5.33 11.42
CA ASP A 109 1.09 -4.94 12.41
C ASP A 109 -0.34 -4.92 11.84
N LEU A 110 -0.50 -4.50 10.59
CA LEU A 110 -1.78 -4.54 9.89
C LEU A 110 -2.15 -5.98 9.50
N ALA A 111 -1.20 -6.68 8.86
CA ALA A 111 -1.39 -8.04 8.37
C ALA A 111 -1.73 -9.01 9.50
N ARG A 112 -1.06 -8.94 10.67
CA ARG A 112 -1.35 -9.84 11.81
C ARG A 112 -2.79 -9.71 12.29
N ARG A 113 -3.38 -8.50 12.26
CA ARG A 113 -4.77 -8.27 12.68
C ARG A 113 -5.74 -8.83 11.64
N LEU A 114 -5.45 -8.61 10.36
CA LEU A 114 -6.22 -9.14 9.24
C LEU A 114 -6.28 -10.67 9.28
N VAL A 115 -5.12 -11.33 9.35
CA VAL A 115 -5.05 -12.80 9.32
C VAL A 115 -5.59 -13.43 10.59
N TYR A 116 -5.38 -12.81 11.76
CA TYR A 116 -5.99 -13.26 13.01
C TYR A 116 -7.52 -13.26 12.91
N HIS A 117 -8.12 -12.17 12.45
CA HIS A 117 -9.56 -12.09 12.23
C HIS A 117 -10.04 -13.16 11.24
N ALA A 118 -9.36 -13.33 10.11
CA ALA A 118 -9.73 -14.28 9.07
C ALA A 118 -9.71 -15.73 9.57
N VAL A 119 -8.63 -16.13 10.25
CA VAL A 119 -8.44 -17.51 10.73
C VAL A 119 -9.38 -17.83 11.90
N VAL A 120 -9.50 -16.94 12.88
CA VAL A 120 -10.37 -17.16 14.06
C VAL A 120 -11.84 -17.24 13.67
N ASN A 121 -12.31 -16.34 12.80
CA ASN A 121 -13.72 -16.29 12.39
C ASN A 121 -14.04 -17.19 11.20
N LYS A 122 -13.04 -17.85 10.59
CA LYS A 122 -13.18 -18.63 9.34
C LYS A 122 -13.84 -17.82 8.23
N THR A 123 -13.39 -16.59 8.06
CA THR A 123 -13.86 -15.67 7.02
C THR A 123 -12.73 -15.33 6.05
N LEU A 124 -13.07 -15.01 4.81
CA LEU A 124 -12.07 -14.51 3.87
C LEU A 124 -11.48 -13.18 4.36
N PRO A 125 -10.16 -12.92 4.18
CA PRO A 125 -9.51 -11.66 4.53
C PRO A 125 -9.84 -10.55 3.52
N LYS A 126 -11.13 -10.37 3.19
CA LYS A 126 -11.63 -9.42 2.19
C LYS A 126 -12.50 -8.37 2.87
N HIS A 127 -12.28 -7.10 2.54
CA HIS A 127 -13.00 -5.95 3.13
C HIS A 127 -12.83 -5.79 4.65
N VAL A 128 -11.73 -6.30 5.22
CA VAL A 128 -11.43 -6.20 6.67
C VAL A 128 -10.34 -5.16 6.95
N GLU A 129 -9.24 -5.18 6.21
CA GLU A 129 -8.13 -4.24 6.36
C GLU A 129 -7.79 -3.63 4.99
N PRO A 130 -8.44 -2.52 4.59
CA PRO A 130 -8.21 -1.91 3.29
C PRO A 130 -6.85 -1.24 3.18
N ARG A 131 -6.20 -0.90 4.31
CA ARG A 131 -4.94 -0.14 4.29
C ARG A 131 -3.76 -0.93 3.72
N LEU A 132 -3.85 -2.25 3.62
CA LEU A 132 -2.82 -3.08 2.97
C LEU A 132 -2.87 -3.00 1.43
N VAL A 133 -3.90 -2.36 0.84
CA VAL A 133 -4.01 -2.15 -0.60
C VAL A 133 -3.44 -0.78 -0.97
N THR A 134 -2.23 -0.75 -1.53
CA THR A 134 -1.46 0.51 -1.73
C THR A 134 -1.42 1.00 -3.17
N LEU A 135 -1.33 0.11 -4.17
CA LEU A 135 -1.18 0.49 -5.59
C LEU A 135 -2.52 0.69 -6.30
N ARG A 136 -3.24 -0.40 -6.61
CA ARG A 136 -4.53 -0.35 -7.31
C ARG A 136 -5.67 -0.38 -6.30
N SER A 137 -6.08 0.80 -5.87
CA SER A 137 -7.12 1.02 -4.87
C SER A 137 -8.14 2.03 -5.40
N GLY A 138 -9.27 1.54 -5.88
CA GLY A 138 -10.35 2.42 -6.31
C GLY A 138 -11.29 1.79 -7.32
N LYS A 139 -12.44 2.43 -7.46
CA LYS A 139 -13.29 2.30 -8.63
C LYS A 139 -13.32 3.68 -9.25
N GLN A 140 -12.70 3.84 -10.42
CA GLN A 140 -12.74 5.10 -11.15
C GLN A 140 -14.19 5.56 -11.27
N GLN A 141 -14.46 6.80 -10.86
CA GLN A 141 -15.76 7.42 -11.09
C GLN A 141 -15.86 7.73 -12.58
N VAL A 142 -16.92 7.25 -13.22
CA VAL A 142 -17.20 7.52 -14.62
C VAL A 142 -18.51 8.27 -14.71
N HIS A 143 -18.44 9.52 -15.12
CA HIS A 143 -19.57 10.42 -15.24
C HIS A 143 -20.15 10.38 -16.66
N GLY A 144 -19.27 10.34 -17.67
CA GLY A 144 -19.64 10.34 -19.09
C GLY A 144 -19.64 11.74 -19.68
N ASP A 145 -19.51 11.81 -21.01
CA ASP A 145 -19.32 13.09 -21.71
C ASP A 145 -20.51 14.03 -21.53
N GLU A 146 -21.74 13.51 -21.62
CA GLU A 146 -22.97 14.31 -21.43
C GLU A 146 -23.02 14.97 -20.04
N ALA A 147 -22.64 14.23 -18.99
CA ALA A 147 -22.62 14.75 -17.62
C ALA A 147 -21.53 15.82 -17.44
N ILE A 148 -20.36 15.63 -18.06
CA ILE A 148 -19.27 16.61 -18.03
C ILE A 148 -19.64 17.87 -18.81
N GLU A 149 -20.26 17.76 -19.98
CA GLU A 149 -20.73 18.89 -20.78
C GLU A 149 -21.81 19.69 -20.03
N GLN A 150 -22.77 18.99 -19.40
CA GLN A 150 -23.76 19.62 -18.54
C GLN A 150 -23.09 20.39 -17.39
N LEU A 151 -22.06 19.81 -16.75
CA LEU A 151 -21.29 20.48 -15.73
C LEU A 151 -20.59 21.74 -16.26
N ALA A 152 -19.93 21.67 -17.42
CA ALA A 152 -19.27 22.81 -18.06
C ALA A 152 -20.24 23.98 -18.31
N SER A 153 -21.48 23.68 -18.69
CA SER A 153 -22.55 24.67 -18.90
C SER A 153 -23.07 25.31 -17.60
N ALA A 154 -23.02 24.56 -16.48
CA ALA A 154 -23.51 24.98 -15.18
C ALA A 154 -22.50 25.81 -14.39
N ILE A 155 -21.19 25.63 -14.64
CA ILE A 155 -20.12 26.38 -13.97
C ILE A 155 -20.20 27.86 -14.34
N ARG A 156 -20.26 28.72 -13.32
CA ARG A 156 -20.29 30.19 -13.49
C ARG A 156 -19.03 30.88 -13.00
N ASP A 157 -18.28 30.22 -12.12
CA ASP A 157 -17.03 30.69 -11.52
C ASP A 157 -15.83 30.47 -12.47
N PRO A 158 -14.71 31.18 -12.25
CA PRO A 158 -13.52 31.03 -13.09
C PRO A 158 -12.72 29.75 -12.81
N ASN A 159 -13.05 28.98 -11.77
CA ASN A 159 -12.22 27.86 -11.32
C ASN A 159 -12.35 26.67 -12.27
N PHE A 160 -11.23 25.98 -12.43
CA PHE A 160 -11.16 24.74 -13.17
C PHE A 160 -11.42 23.55 -12.26
N ARG A 161 -12.13 22.58 -12.81
CA ARG A 161 -12.38 21.28 -12.21
C ARG A 161 -11.70 20.23 -13.08
N VAL A 162 -10.95 19.34 -12.44
CA VAL A 162 -10.23 18.25 -13.08
C VAL A 162 -10.97 16.95 -12.82
N PHE A 163 -11.10 16.12 -13.84
CA PHE A 163 -11.59 14.75 -13.73
C PHE A 163 -10.59 13.81 -14.39
N ALA A 164 -10.51 12.58 -13.87
CA ALA A 164 -9.69 11.52 -14.43
C ALA A 164 -10.59 10.31 -14.70
N GLU A 165 -11.01 10.13 -15.95
CA GLU A 165 -11.88 9.04 -16.36
C GLU A 165 -11.60 8.62 -17.81
N ARG A 166 -11.96 7.39 -18.17
CA ARG A 166 -11.79 6.85 -19.55
C ARG A 166 -10.36 6.95 -20.12
N GLY A 167 -9.36 6.99 -19.24
CA GLY A 167 -7.94 7.09 -19.63
C GLY A 167 -7.51 8.49 -20.06
N GLU A 168 -8.35 9.51 -19.85
CA GLU A 168 -8.04 10.91 -20.14
C GLU A 168 -8.19 11.77 -18.89
N VAL A 169 -7.44 12.86 -18.86
CA VAL A 169 -7.67 13.97 -17.94
C VAL A 169 -8.64 14.93 -18.61
N HIS A 170 -9.72 15.27 -17.92
CA HIS A 170 -10.72 16.22 -18.38
C HIS A 170 -10.59 17.51 -17.57
N LEU A 171 -10.44 18.62 -18.28
CA LEU A 171 -10.43 19.96 -17.71
C LEU A 171 -11.77 20.65 -17.99
N VAL A 172 -12.48 21.02 -16.94
CA VAL A 172 -13.83 21.58 -17.03
C VAL A 172 -13.85 22.94 -16.36
N GLY A 173 -14.31 23.96 -17.08
CA GLY A 173 -14.52 25.31 -16.58
C GLY A 173 -15.78 25.91 -17.20
N LYS A 174 -16.01 27.20 -16.94
CA LYS A 174 -17.16 27.94 -17.50
C LYS A 174 -17.18 27.85 -19.03
N ASN A 175 -18.17 27.14 -19.59
CA ASN A 175 -18.32 26.88 -21.03
C ASN A 175 -17.06 26.30 -21.69
N LEU A 176 -16.25 25.56 -20.95
CA LEU A 176 -15.02 24.95 -21.43
C LEU A 176 -14.95 23.50 -20.95
N HIS A 177 -14.80 22.58 -21.88
CA HIS A 177 -14.46 21.20 -21.59
C HIS A 177 -13.37 20.78 -22.58
N LEU A 178 -12.21 20.44 -22.05
CA LEU A 178 -11.07 19.90 -22.78
C LEU A 178 -10.74 18.52 -22.22
N SER A 179 -10.33 17.57 -23.04
CA SER A 179 -9.80 16.29 -22.58
C SER A 179 -8.59 15.88 -23.38
N ALA A 180 -7.63 15.24 -22.70
CA ALA A 180 -6.51 14.58 -23.35
C ALA A 180 -5.88 13.53 -22.43
N ARG A 181 -5.21 12.56 -23.04
CA ARG A 181 -4.31 11.63 -22.33
C ARG A 181 -3.03 12.28 -21.85
N ASP A 182 -2.63 13.41 -22.43
CA ASP A 182 -1.40 14.11 -22.07
C ASP A 182 -1.75 15.49 -21.48
N PRO A 183 -1.41 15.78 -20.22
CA PRO A 183 -1.65 17.08 -19.59
C PRO A 183 -1.04 18.25 -20.37
N PHE A 184 0.07 18.04 -21.09
CA PHE A 184 0.66 19.10 -21.90
C PHE A 184 -0.25 19.50 -23.07
N GLN A 185 -0.97 18.55 -23.67
CA GLN A 185 -1.97 18.86 -24.70
C GLN A 185 -3.11 19.71 -24.14
N LEU A 186 -3.54 19.45 -22.90
CA LEU A 186 -4.55 20.29 -22.24
C LEU A 186 -4.05 21.72 -22.04
N PHE A 187 -2.77 21.92 -21.70
CA PHE A 187 -2.21 23.27 -21.58
C PHE A 187 -2.17 24.00 -22.92
N TYR A 188 -1.79 23.32 -24.01
CA TYR A 188 -1.82 23.93 -25.34
C TYR A 188 -3.25 24.29 -25.76
N GLN A 189 -4.20 23.37 -25.59
CA GLN A 189 -5.61 23.62 -25.89
C GLN A 189 -6.17 24.77 -25.05
N LEU A 190 -5.82 24.85 -23.76
CA LEU A 190 -6.26 25.93 -22.87
C LEU A 190 -5.72 27.30 -23.31
N ALA A 191 -4.46 27.35 -23.75
CA ALA A 191 -3.84 28.55 -24.30
C ALA A 191 -4.48 28.97 -25.64
N GLU A 192 -4.78 28.01 -26.53
CA GLU A 192 -5.46 28.25 -27.80
C GLU A 192 -6.89 28.77 -27.62
N HIS A 193 -7.58 28.36 -26.56
CA HIS A 193 -8.92 28.85 -26.19
C HIS A 193 -8.91 30.30 -25.65
N GLY A 194 -7.76 30.96 -25.57
CA GLY A 194 -7.67 32.40 -25.27
C GLY A 194 -8.03 32.78 -23.83
N ARG A 195 -8.00 31.82 -22.89
CA ARG A 195 -8.22 32.06 -21.47
C ARG A 195 -7.00 32.76 -20.86
N SER A 196 -7.07 34.09 -20.73
CA SER A 196 -6.02 34.92 -20.12
C SER A 196 -6.16 35.10 -18.61
N ASP A 197 -7.17 34.47 -18.01
CA ASP A 197 -7.49 34.50 -16.58
C ASP A 197 -6.80 33.38 -15.77
N VAL A 198 -5.93 32.59 -16.40
CA VAL A 198 -5.04 31.64 -15.70
C VAL A 198 -3.77 32.38 -15.31
N ASP A 199 -3.70 32.85 -14.07
CA ASP A 199 -2.45 33.39 -13.52
C ASP A 199 -1.43 32.27 -13.25
N ALA A 200 -0.20 32.67 -12.91
CA ALA A 200 0.88 31.71 -12.64
C ALA A 200 0.55 30.72 -11.51
N ASN A 201 -0.15 31.16 -10.46
CA ASN A 201 -0.52 30.31 -9.34
C ASN A 201 -1.54 29.24 -9.77
N HIS A 202 -2.55 29.63 -10.56
CA HIS A 202 -3.51 28.70 -11.13
C HIS A 202 -2.85 27.70 -12.07
N ALA A 203 -1.86 28.12 -12.86
CA ALA A 203 -1.11 27.22 -13.73
C ALA A 203 -0.32 26.16 -12.93
N PHE A 204 0.38 26.55 -11.85
CA PHE A 204 1.09 25.60 -10.99
C PHE A 204 0.16 24.63 -10.28
N TYR A 205 -0.93 25.14 -9.73
CA TYR A 205 -1.95 24.31 -9.08
C TYR A 205 -2.57 23.30 -10.08
N LEU A 206 -2.89 23.76 -11.29
CA LEU A 206 -3.46 22.90 -12.31
C LEU A 206 -2.47 21.82 -12.76
N GLY A 207 -1.19 22.16 -12.90
CA GLY A 207 -0.13 21.18 -13.16
C GLY A 207 -0.02 20.12 -12.06
N TYR A 208 -0.09 20.52 -10.79
CA TYR A 208 -0.09 19.60 -9.66
C TYR A 208 -1.29 18.63 -9.72
N GLU A 209 -2.50 19.16 -9.90
CA GLU A 209 -3.72 18.35 -9.95
C GLU A 209 -3.78 17.43 -11.18
N MET A 210 -3.35 17.90 -12.35
CA MET A 210 -3.28 17.06 -13.56
C MET A 210 -2.24 15.95 -13.43
N ALA A 211 -1.09 16.21 -12.80
CA ALA A 211 -0.10 15.17 -12.53
C ALA A 211 -0.69 14.10 -11.59
N LYS A 212 -1.40 14.51 -10.54
CA LYS A 212 -2.10 13.60 -9.62
C LYS A 212 -3.19 12.79 -10.34
N ALA A 213 -4.00 13.44 -11.18
CA ALA A 213 -5.02 12.78 -12.01
C ALA A 213 -4.39 11.74 -12.94
N MET A 214 -3.24 12.05 -13.55
CA MET A 214 -2.49 11.13 -14.39
C MET A 214 -1.99 9.90 -13.62
N THR A 215 -1.42 10.12 -12.43
CA THR A 215 -1.00 9.02 -11.55
C THR A 215 -2.19 8.14 -11.17
N ALA A 216 -3.35 8.74 -10.91
CA ALA A 216 -4.56 7.99 -10.59
C ALA A 216 -5.06 7.14 -11.77
N LEU A 217 -5.04 7.67 -12.99
CA LEU A 217 -5.37 6.91 -14.20
C LEU A 217 -4.41 5.74 -14.39
N THR A 218 -3.11 5.98 -14.21
CA THR A 218 -2.05 4.97 -14.39
C THR A 218 -2.18 3.82 -13.39
N LEU A 219 -2.53 4.14 -12.15
CA LEU A 219 -2.61 3.17 -11.04
C LEU A 219 -4.04 2.71 -10.73
N GLU A 220 -5.02 3.06 -11.59
CA GLU A 220 -6.44 2.71 -11.41
C GLU A 220 -7.00 3.16 -10.03
N LYS A 221 -6.61 4.35 -9.58
CA LYS A 221 -7.06 4.96 -8.32
C LYS A 221 -8.28 5.86 -8.51
N ASP A 222 -9.03 6.07 -7.42
CA ASP A 222 -10.04 7.12 -7.35
C ASP A 222 -9.34 8.48 -7.20
N TYR A 223 -9.54 9.36 -8.18
CA TYR A 223 -9.02 10.73 -8.14
C TYR A 223 -10.11 11.69 -7.67
N ARG A 224 -9.77 12.52 -6.70
CA ARG A 224 -10.59 13.64 -6.26
C ARG A 224 -9.69 14.86 -6.12
N GLN A 225 -10.06 15.94 -6.79
CA GLN A 225 -9.34 17.21 -6.70
C GLN A 225 -9.25 17.66 -5.23
N ASP A 226 -8.10 18.22 -4.85
CA ASP A 226 -7.78 18.67 -3.49
C ASP A 226 -7.80 17.56 -2.41
N GLN A 227 -7.75 16.28 -2.82
CA GLN A 227 -7.60 15.14 -1.90
C GLN A 227 -6.41 14.29 -2.31
N SER A 228 -5.74 13.72 -1.31
CA SER A 228 -4.68 12.73 -1.52
C SER A 228 -5.20 11.52 -2.28
N LEU A 229 -4.36 10.97 -3.15
CA LEU A 229 -4.55 9.59 -3.60
C LEU A 229 -4.43 8.63 -2.41
N ASP A 230 -5.30 7.62 -2.38
CA ASP A 230 -5.27 6.61 -1.31
C ASP A 230 -4.19 5.57 -1.59
N TRP A 231 -3.12 5.60 -0.80
CA TRP A 231 -2.00 4.65 -0.77
C TRP A 231 -2.12 3.65 0.37
N GLY A 232 -3.32 3.45 0.92
CA GLY A 232 -3.55 2.56 2.05
C GLY A 232 -2.88 3.10 3.33
N TYR A 233 -1.99 2.32 3.94
CA TYR A 233 -1.27 2.77 5.14
C TYR A 233 -0.23 3.86 4.83
N LEU A 234 0.15 4.04 3.57
CA LEU A 234 1.10 5.09 3.15
C LEU A 234 0.41 6.41 2.82
N THR A 235 -0.92 6.51 2.97
CA THR A 235 -1.65 7.73 2.66
C THR A 235 -1.29 8.84 3.62
N GLU A 236 -0.67 9.89 3.08
CA GLU A 236 -0.45 11.16 3.77
C GLU A 236 -1.55 12.15 3.37
N PRO A 237 -2.24 12.79 4.33
CA PRO A 237 -3.22 13.82 4.02
C PRO A 237 -2.59 15.01 3.30
N GLU A 238 -3.25 15.49 2.24
CA GLU A 238 -2.85 16.70 1.54
C GLU A 238 -2.99 17.90 2.46
N ILE A 239 -1.89 18.64 2.61
CA ILE A 239 -1.89 19.96 3.23
C ILE A 239 -2.44 20.90 2.16
N GLY A 240 -3.77 21.03 2.10
CA GLY A 240 -4.44 21.78 1.05
C GLY A 240 -3.96 23.23 0.92
N CYS A 241 -4.19 23.82 -0.26
CA CYS A 241 -3.89 25.23 -0.54
C CYS A 241 -4.87 26.23 0.15
N ALA A 242 -5.77 25.75 1.01
CA ALA A 242 -6.50 26.61 1.94
C ALA A 242 -5.50 27.25 2.92
N PRO A 243 -5.74 28.48 3.42
CA PRO A 243 -4.79 29.17 4.28
C PRO A 243 -4.38 28.22 5.40
N SER A 244 -3.07 28.01 5.55
CA SER A 244 -2.52 27.04 6.48
C SER A 244 -3.23 27.18 7.83
N VAL A 245 -3.36 26.09 8.58
CA VAL A 245 -3.92 26.15 9.95
C VAL A 245 -3.18 27.20 10.81
N ALA A 246 -1.94 27.55 10.44
CA ALA A 246 -1.20 28.68 11.02
C ALA A 246 -1.75 30.06 10.61
N ALA A 247 -2.18 30.27 9.36
CA ALA A 247 -2.84 31.50 8.91
C ALA A 247 -4.24 31.69 9.52
N ALA A 248 -5.02 30.62 9.71
CA ALA A 248 -6.33 30.69 10.38
C ALA A 248 -6.21 31.16 11.85
N ARG A 249 -5.16 30.73 12.57
CA ARG A 249 -4.90 31.13 13.96
C ARG A 249 -4.52 32.60 14.14
N VAL A 250 -4.02 33.26 13.10
CA VAL A 250 -3.65 34.68 13.13
C VAL A 250 -4.88 35.58 12.95
N VAL A 251 -5.94 35.07 12.31
CA VAL A 251 -7.20 35.81 12.10
C VAL A 251 -8.08 35.81 13.35
N ASP A 252 -8.02 34.75 14.17
CA ASP A 252 -8.73 34.66 15.45
C ASP A 252 -8.08 35.45 16.62
N GLN A 253 -6.95 36.13 16.37
CA GLN A 253 -6.25 36.96 17.37
C GLN A 253 -6.39 38.48 17.12
N LYS A 254 -7.36 38.90 16.31
CA LYS A 254 -7.78 40.31 16.15
C LYS A 254 -9.22 40.49 16.59
#